data_AF-A0A518FYF2-F1
#
_entry.id   AF-A0A518FYF2-F1
#
_cell.length_a   1.000
_cell.length_b   1.000
_cell.length_c   1.000
_cell.angle_alpha   90.00
_cell.angle_beta   90.00
_cell.angle_gamma   90.00
#
_symmetry.space_group_name_H-M   'P 1'
#
loop_
_entity.id
_entity.type
_entity.pdbx_description
1 polymer ?
#
loop_
_entity_poly.entity_id
_entity_poly.type
_entity_poly.pdbx_seq_one_letter_code
_entity_poly.pdbx_strand_id
1 'polypeptide(L)'
;MEHTFFVVTKVFGKRVWCHALLAVGFLIMIPLSVRDGLNFHGNLFYEGEGNPFDYFFSFISISWLLFIGISVYAFRDSRKFLFSLPLSSASMSSWLMLTTAGFVVFLSLLTNGLYRVFFFDQHWLSEYWPVLGPTLFVITLVFVGYGLYWNLQSQSILKLLFSAAVVVGLSWWFVSRFFPNGFQNPIVPWCRVTLAEYVTMLTVSLGAWWLGVTSFKRVRCGDAKPSRLWEQISLASNGFINGAQSVDAPVCLSKTDSLKQLHWRQSCSSAVRMVGIALAILLSVTILVSLMQSGPDLQLFHEATFTALFLFSGISGTLLGVFLGEGLVNKENRELLPALANAPFSDQVVASVLLRNLMKSIGVIFAFLLFSLAFGYLIAELFFKHDVIRWNQGQPVLQSVGLPALIALAVFWGIAANLVSLVWTGRNWFVISVFVCITALLCIGTPLYVFFVPRVWQPQVGKMVLSLLTLLVFSGSLTAFVMAFRRNLIRFRTVVGSALFVVVVTLSFWNGWYSHPQHFRVFCSSLFLLLVLPFATIPLAVSWNRHR
;
A
#
# COMPACT_ATOMS: atom_id res chain seq x y z
N MET A 1 28.76 -16.31 18.67
CA MET A 1 27.62 -15.38 18.46
C MET A 1 27.93 -14.29 17.44
N GLU A 2 29.18 -13.82 17.34
CA GLU A 2 29.57 -12.75 16.39
C GLU A 2 29.43 -13.16 14.91
N HIS A 3 29.90 -14.36 14.54
CA HIS A 3 29.77 -14.89 13.17
C HIS A 3 28.31 -15.00 12.70
N THR A 4 27.40 -15.33 13.60
CA THR A 4 25.97 -15.51 13.29
C THR A 4 25.24 -14.19 13.11
N PHE A 5 25.59 -13.19 13.93
CA PHE A 5 25.10 -11.82 13.77
C PHE A 5 25.55 -11.24 12.43
N PHE A 6 26.83 -11.38 12.10
CA PHE A 6 27.43 -10.84 10.88
C PHE A 6 26.79 -11.41 9.60
N VAL A 7 26.51 -12.72 9.54
CA VAL A 7 25.89 -13.33 8.35
C VAL A 7 24.46 -12.84 8.13
N VAL A 8 23.64 -12.78 9.20
CA VAL A 8 22.24 -12.34 9.10
C VAL A 8 22.16 -10.85 8.76
N THR A 9 22.94 -10.00 9.43
CA THR A 9 23.00 -8.55 9.15
C THR A 9 23.55 -8.25 7.76
N LYS A 10 24.62 -8.90 7.33
CA LYS A 10 25.24 -8.64 6.02
C LYS A 10 24.29 -8.98 4.88
N VAL A 11 23.59 -10.12 4.96
CA VAL A 11 22.63 -10.54 3.94
C VAL A 11 21.38 -9.65 3.93
N PHE A 12 20.86 -9.30 5.11
CA PHE A 12 19.74 -8.38 5.24
C PHE A 12 20.09 -6.99 4.73
N GLY A 13 21.17 -6.39 5.24
CA GLY A 13 21.64 -5.05 4.87
C GLY A 13 21.86 -4.90 3.37
N LYS A 14 22.61 -5.82 2.74
CA LYS A 14 22.88 -5.75 1.29
C LYS A 14 21.59 -5.69 0.43
N ARG A 15 20.51 -6.34 0.87
CA ARG A 15 19.24 -6.39 0.12
C ARG A 15 18.34 -5.18 0.38
N VAL A 16 18.46 -4.60 1.57
CA VAL A 16 17.60 -3.52 2.03
C VAL A 16 18.10 -2.13 1.59
N TRP A 17 19.43 -1.92 1.57
CA TRP A 17 20.02 -0.57 1.39
C TRP A 17 19.55 0.19 0.14
N CYS A 18 19.46 -0.47 -1.02
CA CYS A 18 19.03 0.21 -2.26
C CYS A 18 17.57 0.67 -2.17
N HIS A 19 16.67 -0.22 -1.72
CA HIS A 19 15.25 0.09 -1.55
C HIS A 19 15.03 1.19 -0.51
N ALA A 20 15.82 1.17 0.56
CA ALA A 20 15.76 2.15 1.62
C ALA A 20 16.22 3.54 1.17
N LEU A 21 17.32 3.65 0.43
CA LEU A 21 17.77 4.93 -0.12
C LEU A 21 16.73 5.51 -1.08
N LEU A 22 16.12 4.67 -1.92
CA LEU A 22 15.02 5.09 -2.79
C LEU A 22 13.80 5.57 -1.99
N ALA A 23 13.44 4.88 -0.90
CA ALA A 23 12.31 5.26 -0.06
C ALA A 23 12.56 6.57 0.71
N VAL A 24 13.76 6.77 1.26
CA VAL A 24 14.15 8.03 1.90
C VAL A 24 14.13 9.17 0.88
N GLY A 25 14.71 8.94 -0.31
CA GLY A 25 14.66 9.91 -1.40
C GLY A 25 13.23 10.27 -1.80
N PHE A 26 12.37 9.27 -2.00
CA PHE A 26 10.95 9.48 -2.33
C PHE A 26 10.21 10.28 -1.24
N LEU A 27 10.43 9.92 0.03
CA LEU A 27 9.80 10.59 1.17
C LEU A 27 10.17 12.07 1.26
N ILE A 28 11.41 12.45 0.94
CA ILE A 28 11.87 13.84 1.04
C ILE A 28 11.51 14.63 -0.22
N MET A 29 11.77 14.06 -1.39
CA MET A 29 11.71 14.79 -2.65
C MET A 29 10.28 15.08 -3.12
N ILE A 30 9.30 14.23 -2.77
CA ILE A 30 7.90 14.49 -3.13
C ILE A 30 7.36 15.69 -2.38
N PRO A 31 7.44 15.77 -1.04
CA PRO A 31 6.97 16.93 -0.30
C PRO A 31 7.76 18.20 -0.66
N LEU A 32 9.05 18.09 -1.01
CA LEU A 32 9.80 19.22 -1.56
C LEU A 32 9.20 19.70 -2.88
N SER A 33 8.98 18.79 -3.82
CA SER A 33 8.39 19.13 -5.12
C SER A 33 6.97 19.69 -5.02
N VAL A 34 6.18 19.18 -4.06
CA VAL A 34 4.84 19.67 -3.77
C VAL A 34 4.90 21.07 -3.16
N ARG A 35 5.73 21.29 -2.14
CA ARG A 35 5.95 22.60 -1.52
C ARG A 35 6.40 23.64 -2.55
N ASP A 36 7.38 23.29 -3.36
CA ASP A 36 7.96 24.18 -4.38
C ASP A 36 6.94 24.50 -5.49
N GLY A 37 6.16 23.50 -5.93
CA GLY A 37 5.10 23.69 -6.91
C GLY A 37 3.95 24.58 -6.41
N LEU A 38 3.61 24.49 -5.12
CA LEU A 38 2.53 25.23 -4.49
C LEU A 38 2.92 26.67 -4.13
N ASN A 39 4.14 26.89 -3.63
CA ASN A 39 4.69 28.23 -3.42
C ASN A 39 4.76 29.03 -4.73
N PHE A 40 4.82 28.34 -5.87
CA PHE A 40 4.90 28.97 -7.18
C PHE A 40 3.54 29.40 -7.76
N HIS A 41 2.44 28.71 -7.46
CA HIS A 41 1.09 29.06 -7.95
C HIS A 41 0.40 30.19 -7.16
N GLY A 42 1.17 30.90 -6.33
CA GLY A 42 0.72 31.98 -5.47
C GLY A 42 0.37 31.45 -4.08
N ASN A 43 1.28 31.65 -3.12
CA ASN A 43 1.14 31.65 -1.65
C ASN A 43 0.01 30.82 -0.98
N LEU A 44 -0.49 29.74 -1.59
CA LEU A 44 -1.56 28.92 -1.04
C LEU A 44 -1.16 28.23 0.27
N PHE A 45 0.15 28.18 0.56
CA PHE A 45 0.71 27.70 1.83
C PHE A 45 1.41 28.75 2.68
N TYR A 46 1.63 29.97 2.16
CA TYR A 46 2.17 31.07 2.95
C TYR A 46 1.05 31.94 3.58
N GLU A 47 -0.19 31.84 3.07
CA GLU A 47 -1.37 32.51 3.64
C GLU A 47 -2.45 31.56 4.17
N GLY A 48 -2.16 30.25 4.23
CA GLY A 48 -3.09 29.25 4.76
C GLY A 48 -2.68 28.78 6.15
N GLU A 49 -3.60 28.93 7.11
CA GLU A 49 -3.64 28.42 8.49
C GLU A 49 -3.52 26.87 8.60
N GLY A 50 -2.75 26.21 7.74
CA GLY A 50 -2.55 24.77 7.76
C GLY A 50 -1.66 24.36 8.93
N ASN A 51 -2.18 23.55 9.85
CA ASN A 51 -1.42 23.09 11.00
C ASN A 51 -0.28 22.16 10.54
N PRO A 52 1.01 22.52 10.74
CA PRO A 52 2.15 21.71 10.30
C PRO A 52 2.19 20.31 10.92
N PHE A 53 1.42 20.08 11.99
CA PHE A 53 1.22 18.75 12.58
C PHE A 53 0.46 17.77 11.67
N ASP A 54 -0.41 18.24 10.78
CA ASP A 54 -1.14 17.35 9.86
C ASP A 54 -0.19 16.71 8.84
N TYR A 55 0.85 17.46 8.45
CA TYR A 55 1.97 16.96 7.65
C TYR A 55 2.84 15.98 8.43
N PHE A 56 3.06 16.23 9.72
CA PHE A 56 3.86 15.36 10.58
C PHE A 56 3.26 13.96 10.72
N PHE A 57 1.95 13.83 11.01
CA PHE A 57 1.29 12.53 11.12
C PHE A 57 1.27 11.77 9.79
N SER A 58 0.99 12.47 8.70
CA SER A 58 1.03 11.88 7.36
C SER A 58 2.44 11.39 7.00
N PHE A 59 3.46 12.20 7.29
CA PHE A 59 4.87 11.86 7.09
C PHE A 59 5.28 10.64 7.91
N ILE A 60 4.99 10.63 9.22
CA ILE A 60 5.33 9.52 10.11
C ILE A 60 4.63 8.24 9.66
N SER A 61 3.33 8.31 9.36
CA SER A 61 2.56 7.14 8.97
C SER A 61 3.08 6.52 7.66
N ILE A 62 3.30 7.35 6.64
CA ILE A 62 3.81 6.89 5.33
C ILE A 62 5.25 6.36 5.47
N SER A 63 6.11 7.07 6.21
CA SER A 63 7.51 6.65 6.38
C SER A 63 7.62 5.33 7.14
N TRP A 64 6.86 5.13 8.21
CA TRP A 64 6.85 3.88 8.96
C TRP A 64 6.31 2.73 8.13
N LEU A 65 5.20 2.93 7.39
CA LEU A 65 4.66 1.91 6.50
C LEU A 65 5.67 1.50 5.41
N LEU A 66 6.39 2.47 4.82
CA LEU A 66 7.42 2.19 3.84
C LEU A 66 8.60 1.42 4.45
N PHE A 67 9.16 1.89 5.58
CA PHE A 67 10.32 1.25 6.19
C PHE A 67 10.01 -0.14 6.74
N ILE A 68 8.83 -0.33 7.36
CA ILE A 68 8.35 -1.65 7.79
C ILE A 68 8.11 -2.54 6.57
N GLY A 69 7.48 -2.01 5.52
CA GLY A 69 7.22 -2.74 4.27
C GLY A 69 8.50 -3.26 3.62
N ILE A 70 9.53 -2.41 3.49
CA ILE A 70 10.85 -2.79 2.96
C ILE A 70 11.51 -3.85 3.84
N SER A 71 11.40 -3.71 5.16
CA SER A 71 11.96 -4.68 6.12
C SER A 71 11.29 -6.04 5.99
N VAL A 72 9.95 -6.09 5.89
CA VAL A 72 9.18 -7.32 5.67
C VAL A 72 9.51 -7.95 4.31
N TYR A 73 9.71 -7.13 3.29
CA TYR A 73 10.10 -7.58 1.96
C TYR A 73 11.46 -8.29 1.97
N ALA A 74 12.49 -7.63 2.48
CA ALA A 74 13.82 -8.23 2.60
C ALA A 74 13.84 -9.46 3.52
N PHE A 75 12.98 -9.47 4.53
CA PHE A 75 12.77 -10.63 5.39
C PHE A 75 12.20 -11.83 4.61
N ARG A 76 11.15 -11.62 3.81
CA ARG A 76 10.52 -12.68 3.00
C ARG A 76 11.52 -13.34 2.04
N ASP A 77 12.47 -12.56 1.53
CA ASP A 77 13.50 -13.04 0.61
C ASP A 77 14.63 -13.80 1.29
N SER A 78 14.90 -13.52 2.56
CA SER A 78 15.94 -14.21 3.34
C SER A 78 15.42 -15.47 4.07
N ARG A 79 14.09 -15.63 4.20
CA ARG A 79 13.44 -16.73 4.95
C ARG A 79 13.94 -18.14 4.60
N LYS A 80 14.10 -18.47 3.30
CA LYS A 80 14.55 -19.82 2.87
C LYS A 80 15.97 -20.14 3.39
N PHE A 81 16.88 -19.18 3.25
CA PHE A 81 18.25 -19.30 3.73
C PHE A 81 18.32 -19.30 5.27
N LEU A 82 17.51 -18.47 5.92
CA LEU A 82 17.46 -18.40 7.38
C LEU A 82 16.98 -19.71 8.01
N PHE A 83 16.01 -20.40 7.38
CA PHE A 83 15.50 -21.67 7.88
C PHE A 83 16.50 -22.83 7.79
N SER A 84 17.42 -22.79 6.82
CA SER A 84 18.44 -23.84 6.62
C SER A 84 19.66 -23.69 7.55
N LEU A 85 19.79 -22.58 8.28
CA LEU A 85 20.91 -22.37 9.19
C LEU A 85 20.76 -23.20 10.48
N PRO A 86 21.82 -23.88 10.97
CA PRO A 86 21.77 -24.70 12.19
C PRO A 86 21.90 -23.82 13.46
N LEU A 87 21.06 -22.80 13.60
CA LEU A 87 21.05 -21.90 14.77
C LEU A 87 19.76 -22.05 15.57
N SER A 88 19.79 -21.64 16.84
CA SER A 88 18.59 -21.63 17.68
C SER A 88 17.55 -20.65 17.12
N SER A 89 16.28 -21.06 17.12
CA SER A 89 15.17 -20.24 16.62
C SER A 89 15.03 -18.91 17.40
N ALA A 90 15.36 -18.92 18.69
CA ALA A 90 15.39 -17.73 19.53
C ALA A 90 16.48 -16.75 19.08
N SER A 91 17.71 -17.23 18.83
CA SER A 91 18.80 -16.38 18.36
C SER A 91 18.46 -15.76 17.00
N MET A 92 18.02 -16.58 16.02
CA MET A 92 17.65 -16.07 14.70
C MET A 92 16.58 -14.99 14.77
N SER A 93 15.46 -15.28 15.43
CA SER A 93 14.32 -14.38 15.51
C SER A 93 14.69 -13.08 16.24
N SER A 94 15.46 -13.15 17.32
CA SER A 94 15.88 -11.97 18.09
C SER A 94 16.77 -11.05 17.27
N TRP A 95 17.76 -11.61 16.56
CA TRP A 95 18.66 -10.82 15.72
C TRP A 95 17.93 -10.22 14.53
N LEU A 96 17.01 -10.95 13.92
CA LEU A 96 16.15 -10.41 12.86
C LEU A 96 15.33 -9.22 13.35
N MET A 97 14.66 -9.35 14.50
CA MET A 97 13.87 -8.26 15.09
C MET A 97 14.72 -7.03 15.41
N LEU A 98 15.87 -7.23 16.05
CA LEU A 98 16.80 -6.15 16.40
C LEU A 98 17.37 -5.45 15.17
N THR A 99 17.75 -6.21 14.14
CA THR A 99 18.27 -5.63 12.90
C THR A 99 17.19 -4.88 12.12
N THR A 100 15.96 -5.39 12.07
CA THR A 100 14.84 -4.66 11.47
C THR A 100 14.52 -3.39 12.25
N ALA A 101 14.50 -3.44 13.58
CA ALA A 101 14.20 -2.28 14.41
C ALA A 101 15.30 -1.21 14.31
N GLY A 102 16.58 -1.60 14.45
CA GLY A 102 17.71 -0.70 14.29
C GLY A 102 17.75 -0.06 12.90
N PHE A 103 17.40 -0.82 11.86
CA PHE A 103 17.32 -0.31 10.50
C PHE A 103 16.19 0.71 10.31
N VAL A 104 14.97 0.40 10.77
CA VAL A 104 13.83 1.32 10.70
C VAL A 104 14.10 2.60 11.50
N VAL A 105 14.72 2.48 12.69
CA VAL A 105 15.13 3.64 13.50
C VAL A 105 16.15 4.49 12.76
N PHE A 106 17.18 3.87 12.19
CA PHE A 106 18.20 4.59 11.42
C PHE A 106 17.58 5.37 10.26
N LEU A 107 16.70 4.75 9.46
CA LEU A 107 16.02 5.44 8.37
C LEU A 107 15.07 6.52 8.85
N SER A 108 14.34 6.28 9.94
CA SER A 108 13.44 7.27 10.55
C SER A 108 14.24 8.50 11.01
N LEU A 109 15.37 8.29 11.69
CA LEU A 109 16.25 9.37 12.14
C LEU A 109 16.89 10.12 10.96
N LEU A 110 17.36 9.39 9.94
CA LEU A 110 17.94 9.99 8.73
C LEU A 110 16.91 10.86 8.01
N THR A 111 15.70 10.35 7.81
CA THR A 111 14.63 11.08 7.12
C THR A 111 14.19 12.29 7.95
N ASN A 112 14.00 12.14 9.26
CA ASN A 112 13.72 13.27 10.15
C ASN A 112 14.84 14.32 10.12
N GLY A 113 16.10 13.90 10.09
CA GLY A 113 17.26 14.80 9.99
C GLY A 113 17.27 15.57 8.67
N LEU A 114 16.99 14.91 7.55
CA LEU A 114 16.92 15.57 6.25
C LEU A 114 15.72 16.52 6.16
N TYR A 115 14.56 16.14 6.72
CA TYR A 115 13.41 17.04 6.81
C TYR A 115 13.72 18.31 7.59
N ARG A 116 14.43 18.15 8.71
CA ARG A 116 14.92 19.26 9.53
C ARG A 116 15.83 20.21 8.76
N VAL A 117 16.69 19.69 7.89
CA VAL A 117 17.61 20.50 7.08
C VAL A 117 16.89 21.22 5.93
N PHE A 118 15.94 20.55 5.26
CA PHE A 118 15.33 21.08 4.05
C PHE A 118 14.03 21.88 4.25
N PHE A 119 13.28 21.64 5.34
CA PHE A 119 11.94 22.20 5.49
C PHE A 119 11.78 23.23 6.62
N PHE A 120 12.60 23.18 7.67
CA PHE A 120 12.36 23.93 8.90
C PHE A 120 13.46 24.94 9.23
N ASP A 121 13.06 26.13 9.69
CA ASP A 121 13.96 27.14 10.27
C ASP A 121 14.39 26.76 11.71
N GLN A 122 15.49 27.34 12.19
CA GLN A 122 16.12 27.01 13.48
C GLN A 122 15.17 27.06 14.70
N HIS A 123 14.14 27.91 14.68
CA HIS A 123 13.20 28.06 15.80
C HIS A 123 12.16 26.93 15.88
N TRP A 124 11.86 26.26 14.76
CA TRP A 124 10.88 25.16 14.71
C TRP A 124 11.42 23.83 15.24
N LEU A 125 12.73 23.66 15.13
CA LEU A 125 13.49 22.44 15.44
C LEU A 125 13.49 22.06 16.93
N SER A 126 13.40 23.05 17.83
CA SER A 126 13.47 22.85 19.28
C SER A 126 12.10 22.65 19.92
N GLU A 127 11.03 23.23 19.38
CA GLU A 127 9.73 23.32 20.08
C GLU A 127 8.64 22.39 19.51
N TYR A 128 8.65 22.07 18.21
CA TYR A 128 7.46 21.50 17.56
C TYR A 128 7.63 20.12 16.90
N TRP A 129 8.86 19.60 16.71
CA TRP A 129 9.09 18.33 15.98
C TRP A 129 9.61 17.17 16.87
N PRO A 130 8.72 16.31 17.40
CA PRO A 130 9.12 15.26 18.35
C PRO A 130 9.86 14.10 17.65
N VAL A 131 11.00 13.72 18.21
CA VAL A 131 11.82 12.60 17.70
C VAL A 131 11.84 11.42 18.67
N LEU A 132 12.05 11.67 19.96
CA LEU A 132 12.27 10.60 20.94
C LEU A 132 11.04 9.69 21.12
N GLY A 133 9.86 10.25 21.40
CA GLY A 133 8.63 9.48 21.56
C GLY A 133 8.28 8.63 20.33
N PRO A 134 8.17 9.24 19.14
CA PRO A 134 7.88 8.49 17.91
C PRO A 134 8.93 7.43 17.57
N THR A 135 10.22 7.65 17.83
CA THR A 135 11.26 6.66 17.57
C THR A 135 11.21 5.46 18.52
N LEU A 136 10.93 5.67 19.80
CA LEU A 136 10.69 4.56 20.74
C LEU A 136 9.41 3.79 20.39
N PHE A 137 8.39 4.51 19.95
CA PHE A 137 7.15 3.89 19.53
C PHE A 137 7.30 3.05 18.25
N VAL A 138 8.06 3.52 17.25
CA VAL A 138 8.29 2.72 16.03
C VAL A 138 9.08 1.44 16.31
N ILE A 139 10.01 1.45 17.29
CA ILE A 139 10.67 0.23 17.76
C ILE A 139 9.62 -0.75 18.29
N THR A 140 8.74 -0.27 19.17
CA THR A 140 7.64 -1.09 19.73
C THR A 140 6.75 -1.65 18.62
N LEU A 141 6.39 -0.83 17.62
CA LEU A 141 5.62 -1.25 16.45
C LEU A 141 6.33 -2.33 15.63
N VAL A 142 7.64 -2.21 15.39
CA VAL A 142 8.41 -3.22 14.65
C VAL A 142 8.40 -4.55 15.39
N PHE A 143 8.62 -4.53 16.71
CA PHE A 143 8.59 -5.74 17.54
C PHE A 143 7.20 -6.39 17.53
N VAL A 144 6.14 -5.61 17.75
CA VAL A 144 4.76 -6.09 17.73
C VAL A 144 4.39 -6.61 16.34
N GLY A 145 4.66 -5.84 15.29
CA GLY A 145 4.39 -6.22 13.90
C GLY A 145 5.07 -7.53 13.51
N TYR A 146 6.31 -7.74 13.93
CA TYR A 146 7.02 -9.00 13.73
C TYR A 146 6.40 -10.14 14.54
N GLY A 147 6.02 -9.91 15.80
CA GLY A 147 5.32 -10.88 16.64
C GLY A 147 3.99 -11.32 16.01
N LEU A 148 3.18 -10.37 15.57
CA LEU A 148 1.89 -10.61 14.89
C LEU A 148 2.09 -11.31 13.54
N TYR A 149 3.09 -10.91 12.75
CA TYR A 149 3.42 -11.54 11.46
C TYR A 149 3.60 -13.06 11.60
N TRP A 150 4.37 -13.51 12.60
CA TRP A 150 4.58 -14.93 12.83
C TRP A 150 3.39 -15.61 13.45
N ASN A 151 2.69 -14.95 14.36
CA ASN A 151 1.50 -15.50 14.99
C ASN A 151 0.39 -15.79 13.95
N LEU A 152 0.22 -14.90 12.97
CA LEU A 152 -0.77 -15.01 11.88
C LEU A 152 -0.41 -16.05 10.81
N GLN A 153 0.81 -16.61 10.80
CA GLN A 153 1.14 -17.74 9.91
C GLN A 153 0.28 -18.97 10.24
N SER A 154 -0.06 -19.16 11.52
CA SER A 154 -1.05 -20.16 11.95
C SER A 154 -2.45 -19.55 11.95
N GLN A 155 -3.32 -20.06 11.08
CA GLN A 155 -4.63 -19.45 10.82
C GLN A 155 -5.58 -19.72 11.99
N SER A 156 -5.98 -18.68 12.72
CA SER A 156 -6.95 -18.78 13.81
C SER A 156 -7.72 -17.48 14.00
N ILE A 157 -9.03 -17.60 14.22
CA ILE A 157 -9.93 -16.47 14.47
C ILE A 157 -9.51 -15.72 15.73
N LEU A 158 -9.21 -16.44 16.82
CA LEU A 158 -8.78 -15.83 18.07
C LEU A 158 -7.47 -15.06 17.91
N LYS A 159 -6.52 -15.60 17.13
CA LYS A 159 -5.26 -14.91 16.82
C LYS A 159 -5.50 -13.66 15.99
N LEU A 160 -6.45 -13.71 15.06
CA LEU A 160 -6.82 -12.57 14.23
C LEU A 160 -7.51 -11.47 15.05
N LEU A 161 -8.47 -11.83 15.92
CA LEU A 161 -9.12 -10.91 16.85
C LEU A 161 -8.12 -10.29 17.83
N PHE A 162 -7.24 -11.10 18.41
CA PHE A 162 -6.16 -10.61 19.28
C PHE A 162 -5.23 -9.65 18.54
N SER A 163 -4.82 -9.99 17.31
CA SER A 163 -3.97 -9.13 16.50
C SER A 163 -4.66 -7.81 16.18
N ALA A 164 -5.96 -7.84 15.85
CA ALA A 164 -6.75 -6.65 15.60
C ALA A 164 -6.86 -5.77 16.86
N ALA A 165 -7.16 -6.37 18.02
CA ALA A 165 -7.24 -5.65 19.28
C ALA A 165 -5.91 -4.99 19.67
N VAL A 166 -4.77 -5.68 19.47
CA VAL A 166 -3.43 -5.11 19.72
C VAL A 166 -3.14 -3.94 18.80
N VAL A 167 -3.44 -4.06 17.49
CA VAL A 167 -3.20 -2.97 16.53
C VAL A 167 -4.09 -1.77 16.85
N VAL A 168 -5.37 -1.98 17.17
CA VAL A 168 -6.29 -0.91 17.57
C VAL A 168 -5.81 -0.25 18.86
N GLY A 169 -5.44 -1.03 19.88
CA GLY A 169 -4.97 -0.50 21.16
C GLY A 169 -3.68 0.32 21.04
N LEU A 170 -2.70 -0.15 20.25
CA LEU A 170 -1.45 0.59 20.00
C LEU A 170 -1.68 1.87 19.20
N SER A 171 -2.54 1.80 18.17
CA SER A 171 -2.85 2.96 17.35
C SER A 171 -3.63 4.00 18.17
N TRP A 172 -4.57 3.56 19.00
CA TRP A 172 -5.29 4.43 19.94
C TRP A 172 -4.34 5.07 20.96
N TRP A 173 -3.43 4.30 21.54
CA TRP A 173 -2.45 4.79 22.50
C TRP A 173 -1.47 5.80 21.88
N PHE A 174 -1.04 5.56 20.64
CA PHE A 174 -0.22 6.51 19.90
C PHE A 174 -0.93 7.85 19.73
N VAL A 175 -2.17 7.82 19.24
CA VAL A 175 -2.92 9.05 18.97
C VAL A 175 -3.29 9.76 20.27
N SER A 176 -3.77 9.03 21.28
CA SER A 176 -4.16 9.64 22.57
C SER A 176 -3.00 10.39 23.23
N ARG A 177 -1.76 9.99 22.96
CA ARG A 177 -0.59 10.69 23.51
C ARG A 177 -0.40 12.09 22.95
N PHE A 178 -0.79 12.34 21.70
CA PHE A 178 -0.76 13.66 21.08
C PHE A 178 -1.95 14.53 21.46
N PHE A 179 -3.01 13.94 22.04
CA PHE A 179 -4.21 14.61 22.50
C PHE A 179 -4.46 14.39 24.01
N PRO A 180 -3.51 14.75 24.90
CA PRO A 180 -3.65 14.49 26.33
C PRO A 180 -4.81 15.27 26.97
N ASN A 181 -5.15 16.43 26.40
CA ASN A 181 -6.24 17.29 26.86
C ASN A 181 -7.58 16.98 26.17
N GLY A 182 -7.64 15.97 25.29
CA GLY A 182 -8.80 15.64 24.47
C GLY A 182 -8.59 15.95 22.98
N PHE A 183 -9.33 15.24 22.12
CA PHE A 183 -9.16 15.28 20.65
C PHE A 183 -9.57 16.61 19.99
N GLN A 184 -10.36 17.43 20.68
CA GLN A 184 -10.78 18.76 20.23
C GLN A 184 -9.77 19.85 20.63
N ASN A 185 -8.82 19.53 21.50
CA ASN A 185 -7.80 20.46 21.97
C ASN A 185 -6.55 20.41 21.07
N PRO A 186 -5.73 21.48 21.06
CA PRO A 186 -4.55 21.53 20.21
C PRO A 186 -3.58 20.39 20.52
N ILE A 187 -2.94 19.90 19.45
CA ILE A 187 -1.97 18.81 19.49
C ILE A 187 -0.79 19.20 20.38
N VAL A 188 -0.39 18.28 21.27
CA VAL A 188 0.82 18.42 22.09
C VAL A 188 1.91 17.50 21.54
N PRO A 189 3.05 18.03 21.05
CA PRO A 189 4.11 17.18 20.51
C PRO A 189 4.70 16.26 21.58
N TRP A 190 4.90 14.99 21.22
CA TRP A 190 5.47 13.98 22.11
C TRP A 190 7.01 14.09 22.24
N CYS A 191 7.49 15.25 22.69
CA CYS A 191 8.91 15.58 22.84
C CYS A 191 9.53 14.96 24.10
N ARG A 192 8.72 14.80 25.16
CA ARG A 192 9.17 14.25 26.45
C ARG A 192 8.48 12.91 26.71
N VAL A 193 9.29 11.88 26.86
CA VAL A 193 8.82 10.53 27.18
C VAL A 193 8.89 10.35 28.69
N THR A 194 7.77 10.01 29.31
CA THR A 194 7.73 9.76 30.76
C THR A 194 8.35 8.40 31.09
N LEU A 195 8.81 8.21 32.33
CA LEU A 195 9.34 6.91 32.77
C LEU A 195 8.29 5.80 32.60
N ALA A 196 7.02 6.12 32.89
CA ALA A 196 5.91 5.19 32.71
C ALA A 196 5.76 4.78 31.23
N GLU A 197 5.78 5.74 30.29
CA GLU A 197 5.74 5.46 28.85
C GLU A 197 6.92 4.60 28.37
N TYR A 198 8.12 4.85 28.90
CA TYR A 198 9.28 4.05 28.57
C TYR A 198 9.13 2.60 29.06
N VAL A 199 8.69 2.41 30.31
CA VAL A 199 8.46 1.08 30.89
C VAL A 199 7.34 0.34 30.16
N THR A 200 6.26 1.02 29.75
CA THR A 200 5.18 0.39 28.96
C THR A 200 5.68 -0.04 27.59
N MET A 201 6.43 0.81 26.86
CA MET A 201 7.02 0.42 25.57
C MET A 201 7.97 -0.77 25.70
N LEU A 202 8.79 -0.78 26.75
CA LEU A 202 9.72 -1.87 27.02
C LEU A 202 8.98 -3.18 27.31
N THR A 203 7.96 -3.16 28.17
CA THR A 203 7.18 -4.36 28.52
C THR A 203 6.41 -4.91 27.32
N VAL A 204 5.77 -4.03 26.52
CA VAL A 204 5.11 -4.43 25.27
C VAL A 204 6.12 -5.02 24.27
N SER A 205 7.30 -4.42 24.13
CA SER A 205 8.36 -4.92 23.24
C SER A 205 8.88 -6.29 23.68
N LEU A 206 9.06 -6.52 24.98
CA LEU A 206 9.46 -7.82 25.54
C LEU A 206 8.38 -8.89 25.33
N GLY A 207 7.11 -8.55 25.54
CA GLY A 207 5.99 -9.45 25.27
C GLY A 207 5.87 -9.82 23.79
N ALA A 208 6.03 -8.81 22.91
CA ALA A 208 6.05 -9.00 21.46
C ALA A 208 7.24 -9.84 20.99
N TRP A 209 8.43 -9.63 21.58
CA TRP A 209 9.61 -10.45 21.34
C TRP A 209 9.35 -11.92 21.71
N TRP A 210 8.81 -12.17 22.90
CA TRP A 210 8.48 -13.53 23.33
C TRP A 210 7.44 -14.20 22.42
N LEU A 211 6.38 -13.47 22.04
CA LEU A 211 5.37 -13.95 21.08
C LEU A 211 5.98 -14.25 19.71
N GLY A 212 6.88 -13.39 19.24
CA GLY A 212 7.58 -13.55 17.96
C GLY A 212 8.47 -14.78 17.94
N VAL A 213 9.30 -14.96 18.96
CA VAL A 213 10.20 -16.13 19.08
C VAL A 213 9.42 -17.44 19.15
N THR A 214 8.36 -17.50 19.97
CA THR A 214 7.55 -18.72 20.14
C THR A 214 6.80 -19.06 18.86
N SER A 215 6.22 -18.06 18.18
CA SER A 215 5.52 -18.25 16.91
C SER A 215 6.47 -18.62 15.78
N PHE A 216 7.64 -17.99 15.71
CA PHE A 216 8.70 -18.33 14.76
C PHE A 216 9.16 -19.79 14.91
N LYS A 217 9.39 -20.23 16.16
CA LYS A 217 9.73 -21.62 16.47
C LYS A 217 8.67 -22.59 15.93
N ARG A 218 7.39 -22.34 16.20
CA ARG A 218 6.27 -23.18 15.71
C ARG A 218 6.25 -23.28 14.18
N VAL A 219 6.44 -22.15 13.50
CA VAL A 219 6.45 -22.12 12.03
C VAL A 219 7.65 -22.89 11.47
N ARG A 220 8.82 -22.77 12.09
CA ARG A 220 10.03 -23.50 11.67
C ARG A 220 9.92 -25.00 11.90
N CYS A 221 9.30 -25.43 13.00
CA CYS A 221 9.07 -26.84 13.30
C CYS A 221 7.94 -27.46 12.46
N GLY A 222 7.17 -26.67 11.71
CA GLY A 222 6.01 -27.14 10.96
C GLY A 222 4.73 -27.31 11.80
N ASP A 223 4.73 -26.86 13.05
CA ASP A 223 3.61 -26.96 13.99
C ASP A 223 2.53 -25.88 13.79
N ALA A 224 2.70 -25.01 12.79
CA ALA A 224 1.75 -23.94 12.46
C ALA A 224 0.51 -24.48 11.74
N LYS A 225 -0.32 -25.25 12.45
CA LYS A 225 -1.60 -25.75 11.95
C LYS A 225 -2.72 -24.70 12.11
N PRO A 226 -3.69 -24.66 11.19
CA PRO A 226 -4.89 -23.85 11.38
C PRO A 226 -5.68 -24.34 12.60
N SER A 227 -6.42 -23.44 13.26
CA SER A 227 -7.30 -23.82 14.37
C SER A 227 -8.55 -24.53 13.87
N ARG A 228 -9.11 -25.45 14.68
CA ARG A 228 -10.34 -26.19 14.35
C ARG A 228 -11.50 -25.32 13.89
N LEU A 229 -11.75 -24.20 14.59
CA LEU A 229 -12.79 -23.23 14.20
C LEU A 229 -12.55 -22.64 12.81
N TRP A 230 -11.28 -22.35 12.48
CA TRP A 230 -10.92 -21.85 11.16
C TRP A 230 -11.09 -22.92 10.08
N GLU A 231 -10.73 -24.17 10.37
CA GLU A 231 -10.98 -25.29 9.46
C GLU A 231 -12.48 -25.47 9.20
N GLN A 232 -13.31 -25.41 10.24
CA GLN A 232 -14.78 -25.49 10.11
C GLN A 232 -15.35 -24.35 9.27
N ILE A 233 -14.92 -23.11 9.49
CA ILE A 233 -15.36 -21.97 8.67
C ILE A 233 -14.84 -22.08 7.24
N SER A 234 -13.59 -22.53 7.05
CA SER A 234 -13.04 -22.72 5.71
C SER A 234 -13.79 -23.81 4.96
N LEU A 235 -14.16 -24.91 5.63
CA LEU A 235 -14.93 -26.00 5.06
C LEU A 235 -16.37 -25.54 4.76
N ALA A 236 -17.00 -24.81 5.69
CA ALA A 236 -18.33 -24.23 5.48
C ALA A 236 -18.32 -23.24 4.31
N SER A 237 -17.36 -22.31 4.26
CA SER A 237 -17.21 -21.35 3.17
C SER A 237 -16.96 -22.03 1.83
N ASN A 238 -16.10 -23.05 1.80
CA ASN A 238 -15.88 -23.84 0.59
C ASN A 238 -17.15 -24.62 0.19
N GLY A 239 -17.93 -25.11 1.15
CA GLY A 239 -19.21 -25.79 0.91
C GLY A 239 -20.31 -24.84 0.44
N PHE A 240 -20.33 -23.59 0.90
CA PHE A 240 -21.25 -22.55 0.45
C PHE A 240 -20.91 -22.06 -0.96
N ILE A 241 -19.61 -21.87 -1.26
CA ILE A 241 -19.16 -21.38 -2.57
C ILE A 241 -19.24 -22.47 -3.63
N ASN A 242 -19.02 -23.74 -3.26
CA ASN A 242 -19.00 -24.85 -4.21
C ASN A 242 -20.30 -25.67 -4.21
N GLY A 243 -21.31 -25.31 -3.41
CA GLY A 243 -22.59 -25.99 -3.33
C GLY A 243 -22.46 -27.42 -2.80
N ALA A 244 -22.41 -27.57 -1.47
CA ALA A 244 -22.45 -28.83 -0.72
C ALA A 244 -21.44 -29.90 -1.17
N GLN A 245 -20.35 -30.12 -0.41
CA GLN A 245 -19.73 -31.45 -0.38
C GLN A 245 -18.75 -31.66 0.79
N SER A 246 -18.95 -32.78 1.46
CA SER A 246 -18.10 -33.42 2.45
C SER A 246 -16.79 -33.94 1.83
N VAL A 247 -15.70 -33.58 2.51
CA VAL A 247 -14.28 -34.02 2.55
C VAL A 247 -13.73 -35.14 1.62
N ASP A 248 -14.47 -36.05 1.00
CA ASP A 248 -13.88 -37.32 0.48
C ASP A 248 -13.90 -37.55 -1.04
N ALA A 249 -14.37 -36.61 -1.87
CA ALA A 249 -14.28 -36.77 -3.34
C ALA A 249 -13.19 -35.86 -3.93
N PRO A 250 -12.11 -36.40 -4.54
CA PRO A 250 -11.22 -35.60 -5.36
C PRO A 250 -11.99 -35.15 -6.61
N VAL A 251 -12.56 -33.94 -6.54
CA VAL A 251 -13.21 -33.32 -7.68
C VAL A 251 -12.17 -33.21 -8.80
N CYS A 252 -12.45 -33.82 -9.96
CA CYS A 252 -11.72 -33.55 -11.20
C CYS A 252 -11.96 -32.09 -11.61
N LEU A 253 -11.25 -31.16 -10.97
CA LEU A 253 -11.24 -29.75 -11.34
C LEU A 253 -10.81 -29.65 -12.80
N SER A 254 -11.49 -28.78 -13.56
CA SER A 254 -11.03 -28.46 -14.90
C SER A 254 -9.56 -27.99 -14.83
N LYS A 255 -8.76 -28.29 -15.86
CA LYS A 255 -7.33 -27.93 -15.85
C LYS A 255 -7.16 -26.41 -15.64
N THR A 256 -8.10 -25.60 -16.13
CA THR A 256 -8.14 -24.14 -15.94
C THR A 256 -8.48 -23.73 -14.50
N ASP A 257 -9.38 -24.44 -13.82
CA ASP A 257 -9.72 -24.16 -12.43
C ASP A 257 -8.58 -24.57 -11.49
N SER A 258 -7.87 -25.64 -11.82
CA SER A 258 -6.65 -26.05 -11.11
C SER A 258 -5.57 -24.95 -11.19
N LEU A 259 -5.34 -24.38 -12.38
CA LEU A 259 -4.41 -23.26 -12.56
C LEU A 259 -4.86 -22.01 -11.77
N LYS A 260 -6.16 -21.68 -11.83
CA LYS A 260 -6.75 -20.56 -11.08
C LYS A 260 -6.56 -20.74 -9.58
N GLN A 261 -6.80 -21.95 -9.06
CA GLN A 261 -6.66 -22.27 -7.65
C GLN A 261 -5.20 -22.27 -7.20
N LEU A 262 -4.29 -22.78 -8.04
CA LEU A 262 -2.84 -22.75 -7.78
C LEU A 262 -2.36 -21.30 -7.61
N HIS A 263 -2.64 -20.44 -8.60
CA HIS A 263 -2.26 -19.03 -8.54
C HIS A 263 -2.88 -18.31 -7.32
N TRP A 264 -4.16 -18.58 -7.04
CA TRP A 264 -4.84 -18.00 -5.88
C TRP A 264 -4.19 -18.41 -4.56
N ARG A 265 -3.92 -19.71 -4.35
CA ARG A 265 -3.35 -20.22 -3.10
C ARG A 265 -1.92 -19.76 -2.90
N GLN A 266 -1.08 -19.84 -3.94
CA GLN A 266 0.35 -19.57 -3.83
C GLN A 266 0.68 -18.08 -3.72
N SER A 267 -0.05 -17.21 -4.43
CA SER A 267 0.33 -15.80 -4.59
C SER A 267 -0.73 -14.85 -4.04
N CYS A 268 -1.99 -14.97 -4.46
CA CYS A 268 -3.03 -14.01 -4.10
C CYS A 268 -3.49 -14.09 -2.64
N SER A 269 -3.73 -15.30 -2.11
CA SER A 269 -4.40 -15.47 -0.82
C SER A 269 -3.58 -14.94 0.35
N SER A 270 -2.26 -15.04 0.28
CA SER A 270 -1.35 -14.49 1.30
C SER A 270 -1.29 -12.97 1.20
N ALA A 271 -1.24 -12.43 -0.02
CA ALA A 271 -1.21 -10.98 -0.24
C ALA A 271 -2.50 -10.33 0.26
N VAL A 272 -3.67 -10.88 -0.12
CA VAL A 272 -4.99 -10.37 0.29
C VAL A 272 -5.17 -10.36 1.81
N ARG A 273 -4.74 -11.43 2.51
CA ARG A 273 -4.88 -11.50 3.97
C ARG A 273 -3.96 -10.51 4.68
N MET A 274 -2.68 -10.47 4.30
CA MET A 274 -1.70 -9.61 4.96
C MET A 274 -1.98 -8.13 4.70
N VAL A 275 -2.22 -7.76 3.45
CA VAL A 275 -2.46 -6.36 3.05
C VAL A 275 -3.87 -5.93 3.45
N GLY A 276 -4.88 -6.74 3.14
CA GLY A 276 -6.28 -6.37 3.35
C GLY A 276 -6.67 -6.20 4.81
N ILE A 277 -6.30 -7.15 5.69
CA ILE A 277 -6.67 -7.07 7.11
C ILE A 277 -5.93 -5.92 7.80
N ALA A 278 -4.62 -5.79 7.57
CA ALA A 278 -3.83 -4.75 8.22
C ALA A 278 -4.30 -3.34 7.82
N LEU A 279 -4.52 -3.10 6.52
CA LEU A 279 -4.96 -1.79 6.04
C LEU A 279 -6.41 -1.49 6.42
N ALA A 280 -7.30 -2.49 6.44
CA ALA A 280 -8.67 -2.28 6.92
C ALA A 280 -8.71 -1.90 8.41
N ILE A 281 -7.88 -2.51 9.25
CA ILE A 281 -7.80 -2.14 10.67
C ILE A 281 -7.25 -0.72 10.82
N LEU A 282 -6.17 -0.39 10.10
CA LEU A 282 -5.58 0.95 10.14
C LEU A 282 -6.56 2.03 9.63
N LEU A 283 -7.32 1.74 8.57
CA LEU A 283 -8.38 2.62 8.09
C LEU A 283 -9.46 2.80 9.17
N SER A 284 -9.92 1.72 9.82
CA SER A 284 -10.92 1.81 10.89
C SER A 284 -10.46 2.69 12.05
N VAL A 285 -9.19 2.57 12.46
CA VAL A 285 -8.63 3.45 13.49
C VAL A 285 -8.58 4.90 13.00
N THR A 286 -8.16 5.13 11.75
CA THR A 286 -8.09 6.47 11.17
C THR A 286 -9.47 7.13 11.18
N ILE A 287 -10.51 6.41 10.76
CA ILE A 287 -11.90 6.90 10.78
C ILE A 287 -12.35 7.20 12.21
N LEU A 288 -12.02 6.35 13.18
CA LEU A 288 -12.37 6.58 14.58
C LEU A 288 -11.68 7.83 15.15
N VAL A 289 -10.42 8.08 14.77
CA VAL A 289 -9.69 9.29 15.18
C VAL A 289 -10.30 10.52 14.53
N SER A 290 -10.60 10.46 13.22
CA SER A 290 -11.30 11.52 12.50
C SER A 290 -12.65 11.84 13.14
N LEU A 291 -13.39 10.83 13.58
CA LEU A 291 -14.65 10.99 14.30
C LEU A 291 -14.50 11.81 15.59
N MET A 292 -13.46 11.51 16.37
CA MET A 292 -13.21 12.18 17.66
C MET A 292 -12.67 13.60 17.49
N GLN A 293 -11.87 13.84 16.45
CA GLN A 293 -11.32 15.16 16.13
C GLN A 293 -12.37 16.10 15.54
N SER A 294 -13.23 15.59 14.64
CA SER A 294 -14.19 16.44 13.92
C SER A 294 -15.29 16.98 14.82
N GLY A 295 -15.53 16.35 15.99
CA GLY A 295 -16.62 16.76 16.87
C GLY A 295 -17.96 16.76 16.11
N PRO A 296 -18.86 17.74 16.35
CA PRO A 296 -20.14 17.79 15.66
C PRO A 296 -20.05 18.20 14.17
N ASP A 297 -18.86 18.59 13.67
CA ASP A 297 -18.69 18.97 12.27
C ASP A 297 -18.55 17.73 11.37
N LEU A 298 -19.66 17.35 10.74
CA LEU A 298 -19.69 16.19 9.86
C LEU A 298 -19.03 16.48 8.50
N GLN A 299 -18.86 17.74 8.07
CA GLN A 299 -18.17 18.05 6.81
C GLN A 299 -16.73 17.57 6.89
N LEU A 300 -16.06 18.01 7.95
CA LEU A 300 -14.68 17.68 8.25
C LEU A 300 -14.51 16.17 8.41
N PHE A 301 -15.49 15.50 9.05
CA PHE A 301 -15.48 14.05 9.18
C PHE A 301 -15.55 13.33 7.83
N HIS A 302 -16.45 13.75 6.92
CA HIS A 302 -16.57 13.15 5.59
C HIS A 302 -15.31 13.39 4.74
N GLU A 303 -14.79 14.62 4.73
CA GLU A 303 -13.58 14.98 4.00
C GLU A 303 -12.36 14.18 4.48
N ALA A 304 -12.15 14.09 5.80
CA ALA A 304 -11.08 13.31 6.40
C ALA A 304 -11.23 11.81 6.08
N THR A 305 -12.46 11.28 6.16
CA THR A 305 -12.76 9.87 5.88
C THR A 305 -12.52 9.51 4.41
N PHE A 306 -12.92 10.36 3.46
CA PHE A 306 -12.65 10.14 2.04
C PHE A 306 -11.17 10.28 1.72
N THR A 307 -10.48 11.26 2.30
CA THR A 307 -9.02 11.41 2.17
C THR A 307 -8.29 10.18 2.66
N ALA A 308 -8.69 9.64 3.82
CA ALA A 308 -8.17 8.38 4.33
C ALA A 308 -8.45 7.22 3.34
N LEU A 309 -9.68 7.09 2.85
CA LEU A 309 -10.03 6.04 1.87
C LEU A 309 -9.15 6.11 0.61
N PHE A 310 -8.91 7.29 0.04
CA PHE A 310 -8.03 7.46 -1.12
C PHE A 310 -6.58 7.07 -0.80
N LEU A 311 -6.05 7.53 0.33
CA LEU A 311 -4.69 7.21 0.76
C LEU A 311 -4.50 5.70 0.96
N PHE A 312 -5.39 5.06 1.73
CA PHE A 312 -5.35 3.63 1.98
C PHE A 312 -5.60 2.79 0.73
N SER A 313 -6.38 3.29 -0.23
CA SER A 313 -6.57 2.65 -1.55
C SER A 313 -5.30 2.70 -2.40
N GLY A 314 -4.57 3.83 -2.38
CA GLY A 314 -3.27 3.96 -3.04
C GLY A 314 -2.19 3.06 -2.41
N ILE A 315 -2.11 3.03 -1.07
CA ILE A 315 -1.20 2.15 -0.33
C ILE A 315 -1.55 0.68 -0.59
N SER A 316 -2.84 0.33 -0.57
CA SER A 316 -3.30 -1.02 -0.92
C SER A 316 -2.89 -1.41 -2.33
N GLY A 317 -3.03 -0.48 -3.29
CA GLY A 317 -2.66 -0.69 -4.70
C GLY A 317 -1.19 -0.98 -4.89
N THR A 318 -0.33 -0.16 -4.28
CA THR A 318 1.12 -0.36 -4.34
C THR A 318 1.54 -1.66 -3.68
N LEU A 319 1.12 -1.92 -2.45
CA LEU A 319 1.49 -3.15 -1.73
C LEU A 319 0.98 -4.39 -2.46
N LEU A 320 -0.30 -4.43 -2.85
CA LEU A 320 -0.85 -5.56 -3.59
C LEU A 320 -0.11 -5.79 -4.91
N GLY A 321 0.20 -4.72 -5.63
CA GLY A 321 0.88 -4.82 -6.92
C GLY A 321 2.30 -5.40 -6.78
N VAL A 322 3.06 -5.00 -5.75
CA VAL A 322 4.35 -5.62 -5.43
C VAL A 322 4.17 -7.09 -5.03
N PHE A 323 3.29 -7.39 -4.08
CA PHE A 323 3.12 -8.75 -3.55
C PHE A 323 2.65 -9.75 -4.63
N LEU A 324 1.72 -9.35 -5.50
CA LEU A 324 1.24 -10.17 -6.62
C LEU A 324 2.26 -10.22 -7.77
N GLY A 325 2.92 -9.11 -8.06
CA GLY A 325 3.96 -9.02 -9.07
C GLY A 325 5.03 -10.08 -8.83
N GLU A 326 5.52 -10.17 -7.60
CA GLU A 326 6.56 -11.13 -7.23
C GLU A 326 6.07 -12.56 -7.03
N GLY A 327 4.78 -12.75 -6.76
CA GLY A 327 4.22 -14.07 -6.54
C GLY A 327 4.29 -14.99 -7.76
N LEU A 328 4.38 -14.43 -8.97
CA LEU A 328 4.46 -15.20 -10.23
C LEU A 328 5.88 -15.46 -10.73
N VAL A 329 6.86 -14.79 -10.13
CA VAL A 329 8.20 -14.69 -10.68
C VAL A 329 9.17 -15.50 -9.83
N ASN A 330 9.97 -16.37 -10.44
CA ASN A 330 11.02 -17.11 -9.76
C ASN A 330 12.09 -16.14 -9.25
N LYS A 331 12.50 -16.28 -7.98
CA LYS A 331 13.38 -15.29 -7.34
C LYS A 331 14.80 -15.27 -7.90
N GLU A 332 15.25 -16.39 -8.46
CA GLU A 332 16.64 -16.54 -8.95
C GLU A 332 16.82 -15.94 -10.35
N ASN A 333 15.94 -16.28 -11.31
CA ASN A 333 16.08 -15.83 -12.70
C ASN A 333 15.07 -14.74 -13.13
N ARG A 334 14.12 -14.42 -12.24
CA ARG A 334 12.97 -13.54 -12.51
C ARG A 334 12.11 -13.96 -13.72
N GLU A 335 12.19 -15.24 -14.08
CA GLU A 335 11.32 -15.90 -15.06
C GLU A 335 9.98 -16.27 -14.42
N LEU A 336 8.96 -16.47 -15.25
CA LEU A 336 7.68 -17.01 -14.79
C LEU A 336 7.91 -18.36 -14.09
N LEU A 337 7.18 -18.62 -13.00
CA LEU A 337 7.27 -19.91 -12.29
C LEU A 337 7.20 -21.09 -13.27
N PRO A 338 8.08 -22.11 -13.18
CA PRO A 338 8.13 -23.20 -14.15
C PRO A 338 6.79 -23.91 -14.37
N ALA A 339 5.99 -24.04 -13.31
CA ALA A 339 4.65 -24.61 -13.37
C ALA A 339 3.66 -23.79 -14.23
N LEU A 340 3.83 -22.47 -14.31
CA LEU A 340 3.03 -21.57 -15.15
C LEU A 340 3.63 -21.39 -16.54
N ALA A 341 4.96 -21.38 -16.66
CA ALA A 341 5.66 -21.31 -17.95
C ALA A 341 5.36 -22.53 -18.82
N ASN A 342 5.50 -23.73 -18.23
CA ASN A 342 5.33 -25.02 -18.91
C ASN A 342 3.87 -25.51 -18.95
N ALA A 343 2.92 -24.70 -18.47
CA ALA A 343 1.52 -25.10 -18.47
C ALA A 343 1.01 -25.27 -19.92
N PRO A 344 0.28 -26.34 -20.27
CA PRO A 344 -0.15 -26.60 -21.65
C PRO A 344 -1.39 -25.77 -22.05
N PHE A 345 -1.31 -24.44 -21.87
CA PHE A 345 -2.37 -23.50 -22.22
C PHE A 345 -1.87 -22.42 -23.17
N SER A 346 -2.76 -21.79 -23.92
CA SER A 346 -2.42 -20.58 -24.68
C SER A 346 -2.17 -19.39 -23.74
N ASP A 347 -1.32 -18.46 -24.17
CA ASP A 347 -1.01 -17.24 -23.39
C ASP A 347 -2.27 -16.44 -23.04
N GLN A 348 -3.25 -16.43 -23.96
CA GLN A 348 -4.54 -15.78 -23.73
C GLN A 348 -5.29 -16.40 -22.55
N VAL A 349 -5.31 -17.73 -22.43
CA VAL A 349 -5.99 -18.42 -21.33
C VAL A 349 -5.26 -18.15 -20.02
N VAL A 350 -3.93 -18.28 -20.00
CA VAL A 350 -3.12 -18.00 -18.80
C VAL A 350 -3.33 -16.56 -18.33
N ALA A 351 -3.17 -15.58 -19.23
CA ALA A 351 -3.36 -14.18 -18.90
C ALA A 351 -4.78 -13.88 -18.39
N SER A 352 -5.82 -14.49 -18.98
CA SER A 352 -7.21 -14.31 -18.52
C SER A 352 -7.44 -14.86 -17.11
N VAL A 353 -6.83 -16.00 -16.76
CA VAL A 353 -6.93 -16.60 -15.43
C VAL A 353 -6.22 -15.73 -14.39
N LEU A 354 -5.02 -15.24 -14.72
CA LEU A 354 -4.25 -14.34 -13.88
C LEU A 354 -4.99 -13.02 -13.63
N LEU A 355 -5.54 -12.42 -14.68
CA LEU A 355 -6.33 -11.19 -14.61
C LEU A 355 -7.60 -11.36 -13.75
N ARG A 356 -8.30 -12.50 -13.87
CA ARG A 356 -9.46 -12.81 -13.01
C ARG A 356 -9.08 -12.92 -11.55
N ASN A 357 -7.95 -13.55 -11.25
CA ASN A 357 -7.45 -13.64 -9.88
C ASN A 357 -6.97 -12.28 -9.33
N LEU A 358 -6.41 -11.42 -10.19
CA LEU A 358 -6.09 -10.04 -9.84
C LEU A 358 -7.36 -9.25 -9.50
N MET A 359 -8.38 -9.28 -10.36
CA MET A 359 -9.68 -8.64 -10.10
C MET A 359 -10.32 -9.16 -8.81
N LYS A 360 -10.27 -10.48 -8.57
CA LYS A 360 -10.74 -11.07 -7.31
C LYS A 360 -9.96 -10.54 -6.10
N SER A 361 -8.64 -10.43 -6.20
CA SER A 361 -7.80 -9.95 -5.09
C SER A 361 -8.11 -8.49 -4.74
N ILE A 362 -8.24 -7.65 -5.77
CA ILE A 362 -8.61 -6.23 -5.63
C ILE A 362 -10.02 -6.11 -5.05
N GLY A 363 -10.99 -6.85 -5.59
CA GLY A 363 -12.37 -6.84 -5.09
C GLY A 363 -12.48 -7.25 -3.61
N VAL A 364 -11.74 -8.27 -3.18
CA VAL A 364 -11.76 -8.71 -1.76
C VAL A 364 -11.09 -7.68 -0.85
N ILE A 365 -9.94 -7.12 -1.23
CA ILE A 365 -9.28 -6.08 -0.42
C ILE A 365 -10.15 -4.83 -0.35
N PHE A 366 -10.71 -4.39 -1.47
CA PHE A 366 -11.58 -3.22 -1.51
C PHE A 366 -12.85 -3.45 -0.69
N ALA A 367 -13.41 -4.65 -0.70
CA ALA A 367 -14.52 -5.01 0.18
C ALA A 367 -14.14 -4.88 1.67
N PHE A 368 -12.91 -5.25 2.08
CA PHE A 368 -12.46 -5.00 3.46
C PHE A 368 -12.34 -3.51 3.78
N LEU A 369 -11.86 -2.68 2.84
CA LEU A 369 -11.82 -1.22 3.01
C LEU A 369 -13.23 -0.62 3.12
N LEU A 370 -14.16 -1.06 2.27
CA LEU A 370 -15.56 -0.63 2.34
C LEU A 370 -16.25 -1.11 3.61
N PHE A 371 -15.93 -2.31 4.10
CA PHE A 371 -16.45 -2.81 5.37
C PHE A 371 -15.92 -1.98 6.54
N SER A 372 -14.64 -1.62 6.52
CA SER A 372 -14.03 -0.70 7.49
C SER A 372 -14.71 0.68 7.46
N LEU A 373 -14.97 1.21 6.25
CA LEU A 373 -15.69 2.45 6.05
C LEU A 373 -17.12 2.39 6.62
N ALA A 374 -17.88 1.37 6.25
CA ALA A 374 -19.25 1.16 6.72
C ALA A 374 -19.32 1.00 8.24
N PHE A 375 -18.37 0.28 8.83
CA PHE A 375 -18.26 0.13 10.28
C PHE A 375 -17.93 1.46 10.96
N GLY A 376 -17.03 2.25 10.38
CA GLY A 376 -16.72 3.61 10.86
C GLY A 376 -17.93 4.54 10.83
N TYR A 377 -18.70 4.54 9.73
CA TYR A 377 -19.96 5.28 9.63
C TYR A 377 -21.04 4.79 10.61
N LEU A 378 -21.12 3.48 10.85
CA LEU A 378 -22.06 2.93 11.84
C LEU A 378 -21.71 3.39 13.25
N ILE A 379 -20.43 3.40 13.61
CA ILE A 379 -19.97 3.97 14.89
C ILE A 379 -20.30 5.46 14.94
N ALA A 380 -20.02 6.21 13.88
CA ALA A 380 -20.31 7.63 13.81
C ALA A 380 -21.78 7.94 14.07
N GLU A 381 -22.68 7.19 13.44
CA GLU A 381 -24.12 7.33 13.58
C GLU A 381 -24.60 7.06 15.03
N LEU A 382 -24.01 6.06 15.69
CA LEU A 382 -24.29 5.75 17.10
C LEU A 382 -23.83 6.86 18.05
N PHE A 383 -22.71 7.52 17.74
CA PHE A 383 -22.15 8.60 18.57
C PHE A 383 -22.86 9.94 18.36
N PHE A 384 -23.15 10.32 17.11
CA PHE A 384 -23.72 11.63 16.77
C PHE A 384 -25.25 11.68 16.73
N LYS A 385 -25.93 10.55 16.89
CA LYS A 385 -27.40 10.43 16.92
C LYS A 385 -28.08 11.13 15.72
N HIS A 386 -28.15 10.38 14.61
CA HIS A 386 -29.13 10.48 13.51
C HIS A 386 -28.85 11.30 12.23
N ASP A 387 -27.70 11.98 12.05
CA ASP A 387 -27.47 12.81 10.84
C ASP A 387 -26.16 12.59 10.07
N VAL A 388 -25.32 11.59 10.40
CA VAL A 388 -24.04 11.37 9.68
C VAL A 388 -24.30 10.90 8.24
N ILE A 389 -25.26 10.01 8.05
CA ILE A 389 -25.59 9.47 6.72
C ILE A 389 -26.45 10.46 5.91
N ARG A 390 -27.13 11.39 6.59
CA ARG A 390 -28.05 12.38 6.00
C ARG A 390 -27.42 13.73 5.70
N TRP A 391 -26.12 13.91 5.99
CA TRP A 391 -25.38 15.17 5.86
C TRP A 391 -25.66 15.95 4.57
N ASN A 392 -25.89 15.26 3.44
CA ASN A 392 -26.21 15.90 2.18
C ASN A 392 -27.73 15.80 1.88
N GLN A 393 -28.57 16.54 2.61
CA GLN A 393 -30.05 16.57 2.46
C GLN A 393 -30.59 17.05 1.09
N GLY A 394 -29.79 17.03 0.03
CA GLY A 394 -30.20 17.33 -1.34
C GLY A 394 -29.47 16.54 -2.43
N GLN A 395 -28.49 15.69 -2.08
CA GLN A 395 -27.79 14.85 -3.05
C GLN A 395 -28.06 13.36 -2.79
N PRO A 396 -28.29 12.55 -3.84
CA PRO A 396 -28.45 11.12 -3.68
C PRO A 396 -27.21 10.50 -3.04
N VAL A 397 -27.40 9.50 -2.17
CA VAL A 397 -26.33 8.74 -1.49
C VAL A 397 -25.24 8.24 -2.45
N LEU A 398 -25.63 7.96 -3.70
CA LEU A 398 -24.73 7.56 -4.77
C LEU A 398 -23.70 8.65 -5.13
N GLN A 399 -24.07 9.93 -5.08
CA GLN A 399 -23.15 11.04 -5.33
C GLN A 399 -22.27 11.36 -4.12
N SER A 400 -22.82 11.30 -2.91
CA SER A 400 -22.07 11.65 -1.69
C SER A 400 -21.06 10.59 -1.25
N VAL A 401 -21.41 9.30 -1.33
CA VAL A 401 -20.53 8.20 -0.86
C VAL A 401 -20.11 7.29 -2.02
N GLY A 402 -21.03 7.03 -2.97
CA GLY A 402 -20.76 6.13 -4.09
C GLY A 402 -19.66 6.62 -5.04
N LEU A 403 -19.69 7.91 -5.42
CA LEU A 403 -18.71 8.48 -6.32
C LEU A 403 -17.28 8.49 -5.72
N PRO A 404 -17.03 8.96 -4.49
CA PRO A 404 -15.72 8.83 -3.86
C PRO A 404 -15.22 7.39 -3.77
N ALA A 405 -16.08 6.44 -3.42
CA ALA A 405 -15.72 5.02 -3.37
C ALA A 405 -15.36 4.46 -4.77
N LEU A 406 -16.09 4.85 -5.81
CA LEU A 406 -15.77 4.46 -7.19
C LEU A 406 -14.43 5.04 -7.67
N ILE A 407 -14.14 6.30 -7.34
CA ILE A 407 -12.85 6.92 -7.64
C ILE A 407 -11.74 6.21 -6.86
N ALA A 408 -11.95 5.90 -5.58
CA ALA A 408 -10.97 5.17 -4.76
C ALA A 408 -10.69 3.78 -5.33
N LEU A 409 -11.72 3.08 -5.82
CA LEU A 409 -11.58 1.80 -6.52
C LEU A 409 -10.80 1.96 -7.83
N ALA A 410 -11.07 3.02 -8.60
CA ALA A 410 -10.35 3.31 -9.84
C ALA A 410 -8.86 3.58 -9.56
N VAL A 411 -8.53 4.37 -8.53
CA VAL A 411 -7.16 4.62 -8.08
C VAL A 411 -6.48 3.31 -7.65
N PHE A 412 -7.17 2.50 -6.83
CA PHE A 412 -6.66 1.21 -6.39
C PHE A 412 -6.36 0.28 -7.57
N TRP A 413 -7.32 0.12 -8.49
CA TRP A 413 -7.18 -0.69 -9.69
C TRP A 413 -6.04 -0.18 -10.59
N GLY A 414 -6.03 1.11 -10.89
CA GLY A 414 -5.03 1.72 -11.76
C GLY A 414 -3.62 1.50 -11.23
N ILE A 415 -3.38 1.73 -9.95
CA ILE A 415 -2.06 1.53 -9.35
C ILE A 415 -1.69 0.04 -9.33
N ALA A 416 -2.57 -0.81 -8.78
CA ALA A 416 -2.28 -2.23 -8.63
C ALA A 416 -2.03 -2.92 -9.98
N ALA A 417 -2.92 -2.73 -10.95
CA ALA A 417 -2.89 -3.47 -12.20
C ALA A 417 -1.74 -3.03 -13.12
N ASN A 418 -1.39 -1.74 -13.16
CA ASN A 418 -0.21 -1.27 -13.91
C ASN A 418 1.10 -1.73 -13.25
N LEU A 419 1.17 -1.71 -11.91
CA LEU A 419 2.35 -2.21 -11.19
C LEU A 419 2.53 -3.72 -11.39
N VAL A 420 1.45 -4.49 -11.35
CA VAL A 420 1.46 -5.93 -11.66
C VAL A 420 1.94 -6.17 -13.09
N SER A 421 1.42 -5.43 -14.06
CA SER A 421 1.86 -5.55 -15.45
C SER A 421 3.36 -5.29 -15.59
N LEU A 422 3.88 -4.24 -14.94
CA LEU A 422 5.29 -3.90 -14.95
C LEU A 422 6.16 -5.04 -14.37
N VAL A 423 5.79 -5.58 -13.21
CA VAL A 423 6.57 -6.63 -12.54
C VAL A 423 6.48 -7.97 -13.29
N TRP A 424 5.33 -8.29 -13.88
CA TRP A 424 5.15 -9.54 -14.63
C TRP A 424 5.94 -9.61 -15.94
N THR A 425 6.53 -8.51 -16.40
CA THR A 425 7.50 -8.52 -17.52
C THR A 425 8.75 -9.36 -17.24
N GLY A 426 9.07 -9.62 -15.96
CA GLY A 426 10.22 -10.44 -15.56
C GLY A 426 11.60 -9.79 -15.74
N ARG A 427 11.67 -8.50 -16.11
CA ARG A 427 12.93 -7.77 -16.34
C ARG A 427 13.21 -6.75 -15.25
N ASN A 428 14.11 -7.09 -14.31
CA ASN A 428 14.51 -6.18 -13.23
C ASN A 428 15.04 -4.84 -13.76
N TRP A 429 15.86 -4.85 -14.81
CA TRP A 429 16.37 -3.61 -15.41
C TRP A 429 15.25 -2.72 -15.93
N PHE A 430 14.22 -3.30 -16.57
CA PHE A 430 13.08 -2.53 -17.04
C PHE A 430 12.28 -1.92 -15.88
N VAL A 431 12.00 -2.73 -14.85
CA VAL A 431 11.31 -2.27 -13.63
C VAL A 431 12.11 -1.15 -12.94
N ILE A 432 13.41 -1.36 -12.74
CA ILE A 432 14.31 -0.37 -12.13
C ILE A 432 14.36 0.91 -12.96
N SER A 433 14.52 0.81 -14.29
CA SER A 433 14.55 1.98 -15.17
C SER A 433 13.26 2.79 -15.09
N VAL A 434 12.09 2.13 -15.03
CA VAL A 434 10.80 2.84 -14.87
C VAL A 434 10.76 3.57 -13.53
N PHE A 435 11.12 2.91 -12.43
CA PHE A 435 11.17 3.56 -11.12
C PHE A 435 12.18 4.71 -11.10
N VAL A 436 13.38 4.52 -11.63
CA VAL A 436 14.41 5.57 -11.72
C VAL A 436 13.94 6.73 -12.58
N CYS A 437 13.24 6.50 -13.70
CA CYS A 437 12.68 7.56 -14.52
C CYS A 437 11.60 8.35 -13.77
N ILE A 438 10.67 7.68 -13.08
CA ILE A 438 9.63 8.32 -12.27
C ILE A 438 10.29 9.15 -11.16
N THR A 439 11.23 8.55 -10.42
CA THR A 439 11.96 9.22 -9.36
C THR A 439 12.78 10.39 -9.90
N ALA A 440 13.50 10.25 -11.02
CA ALA A 440 14.27 11.34 -11.61
C ALA A 440 13.37 12.48 -12.09
N LEU A 441 12.22 12.17 -12.72
CA LEU A 441 11.27 13.19 -13.15
C LEU A 441 10.71 13.98 -11.96
N LEU A 442 10.37 13.28 -10.87
CA LEU A 442 9.80 13.86 -9.65
C LEU A 442 10.82 14.46 -8.67
N CYS A 443 12.09 14.07 -8.74
CA CYS A 443 13.11 14.51 -7.78
C CYS A 443 14.11 15.48 -8.39
N ILE A 444 14.39 15.34 -9.69
CA ILE A 444 15.35 16.20 -10.40
C ILE A 444 14.59 17.13 -11.34
N GLY A 445 13.62 16.59 -12.09
CA GLY A 445 12.85 17.35 -13.08
C GLY A 445 12.06 18.50 -12.47
N THR A 446 11.35 18.27 -11.36
CA THR A 446 10.55 19.31 -10.67
C THR A 446 11.42 20.44 -10.09
N PRO A 447 12.48 20.19 -9.31
CA PRO A 447 13.37 21.27 -8.87
C PRO A 447 14.05 21.99 -10.03
N LEU A 448 14.53 21.26 -11.06
CA LEU A 448 15.12 21.90 -12.23
C LEU A 448 14.11 22.84 -12.92
N TYR A 449 12.87 22.40 -13.07
CA TYR A 449 11.78 23.21 -13.61
C TYR A 449 11.52 24.45 -12.75
N VAL A 450 11.48 24.33 -11.43
CA VAL A 450 11.18 25.45 -10.53
C VAL A 450 12.32 26.46 -10.46
N PHE A 451 13.58 26.00 -10.36
CA PHE A 451 14.73 26.87 -10.09
C PHE A 451 15.41 27.40 -11.35
N PHE A 452 15.46 26.63 -12.44
CA PHE A 452 16.22 27.00 -13.63
C PHE A 452 15.37 27.56 -14.77
N VAL A 453 14.06 27.30 -14.80
CA VAL A 453 13.17 27.88 -15.82
C VAL A 453 12.71 29.26 -15.36
N PRO A 454 12.94 30.34 -16.13
CA PRO A 454 12.49 31.67 -15.76
C PRO A 454 10.98 31.71 -15.58
N ARG A 455 10.48 32.45 -14.58
CA ARG A 455 9.05 32.48 -14.21
C ARG A 455 8.11 32.75 -15.39
N VAL A 456 8.55 33.58 -16.34
CA VAL A 456 7.80 33.95 -17.54
C VAL A 456 7.59 32.76 -18.50
N TRP A 457 8.50 31.78 -18.49
CA TRP A 457 8.50 30.59 -19.35
C TRP A 457 7.92 29.34 -18.68
N GLN A 458 7.80 29.35 -17.35
CA GLN A 458 7.28 28.22 -16.60
C GLN A 458 5.89 27.76 -17.06
N PRO A 459 4.86 28.62 -17.25
CA PRO A 459 3.56 28.13 -17.69
C PRO A 459 3.61 27.51 -19.10
N GLN A 460 4.50 27.96 -19.99
CA GLN A 460 4.71 27.38 -21.32
C GLN A 460 5.42 26.02 -21.21
N VAL A 461 6.45 25.92 -20.38
CA VAL A 461 7.18 24.66 -20.15
C VAL A 461 6.28 23.64 -19.45
N GLY A 462 5.48 24.04 -18.45
CA GLY A 462 4.51 23.18 -17.79
C GLY A 462 3.45 22.65 -18.77
N LYS A 463 2.93 23.51 -19.65
CA LYS A 463 2.03 23.08 -20.75
C LYS A 463 2.71 22.08 -21.69
N MET A 464 3.96 22.32 -22.07
CA MET A 464 4.74 21.42 -22.94
C MET A 464 4.99 20.06 -22.28
N VAL A 465 5.32 20.04 -20.99
CA VAL A 465 5.54 18.80 -20.24
C VAL A 465 4.23 18.02 -20.11
N LEU A 466 3.13 18.68 -19.73
CA LEU A 466 1.81 18.03 -19.63
C LEU A 466 1.32 17.49 -20.98
N SER A 467 1.53 18.23 -22.07
CA SER A 467 1.16 17.77 -23.41
C SER A 467 2.04 16.61 -23.89
N LEU A 468 3.34 16.64 -23.59
CA LEU A 468 4.26 15.52 -23.87
C LEU A 468 3.85 14.27 -23.10
N LEU A 469 3.55 14.39 -21.80
CA LEU A 469 3.08 13.27 -20.98
C LEU A 469 1.75 12.71 -21.52
N THR A 470 0.81 13.59 -21.89
CA THR A 470 -0.45 13.20 -22.54
C THR A 470 -0.18 12.40 -23.82
N LEU A 471 0.70 12.89 -24.69
CA LEU A 471 1.07 12.22 -25.94
C LEU A 471 1.70 10.85 -25.68
N LEU A 472 2.57 10.74 -24.68
CA LEU A 472 3.20 9.48 -24.28
C LEU A 472 2.18 8.47 -23.74
N VAL A 473 1.23 8.91 -22.91
CA VAL A 473 0.16 8.04 -22.39
C VAL A 473 -0.73 7.53 -23.53
N PHE A 474 -1.15 8.39 -24.44
CA PHE A 474 -1.98 8.01 -25.59
C PHE A 474 -1.24 7.07 -26.56
N SER A 475 -0.04 7.45 -26.99
CA SER A 475 0.75 6.66 -27.94
C SER A 475 1.19 5.31 -27.34
N GLY A 476 1.63 5.29 -26.08
CA GLY A 476 1.96 4.07 -25.35
C GLY A 476 0.76 3.14 -25.19
N SER A 477 -0.42 3.69 -24.89
CA SER A 477 -1.64 2.89 -24.79
C SER A 477 -2.06 2.32 -26.13
N LEU A 478 -2.08 3.14 -27.18
CA LEU A 478 -2.44 2.69 -28.53
C LEU A 478 -1.52 1.58 -29.02
N THR A 479 -0.20 1.76 -28.86
CA THR A 479 0.80 0.75 -29.27
C THR A 479 0.61 -0.55 -28.50
N ALA A 480 0.35 -0.50 -27.18
CA ALA A 480 0.07 -1.69 -26.38
C ALA A 480 -1.16 -2.46 -26.88
N PHE A 481 -2.29 -1.77 -27.11
CA PHE A 481 -3.51 -2.42 -27.63
C PHE A 481 -3.31 -2.99 -29.04
N VAL A 482 -2.63 -2.26 -29.93
CA VAL A 482 -2.32 -2.74 -31.29
C VAL A 482 -1.43 -3.98 -31.25
N MET A 483 -0.38 -3.98 -30.44
CA MET A 483 0.52 -5.13 -30.30
C MET A 483 -0.17 -6.34 -29.68
N ALA A 484 -0.97 -6.14 -28.62
CA ALA A 484 -1.73 -7.20 -27.98
C ALA A 484 -2.76 -7.84 -28.93
N PHE A 485 -3.42 -7.02 -29.76
CA PHE A 485 -4.38 -7.49 -30.74
C PHE A 485 -3.69 -8.25 -31.88
N ARG A 486 -2.61 -7.69 -32.45
CA ARG A 486 -1.83 -8.36 -33.53
C ARG A 486 -1.26 -9.71 -33.10
N ARG A 487 -0.93 -9.87 -31.81
CA ARG A 487 -0.44 -11.14 -31.23
C ARG A 487 -1.57 -12.08 -30.78
N ASN A 488 -2.84 -11.78 -31.07
CA ASN A 488 -4.01 -12.57 -30.67
C ASN A 488 -4.12 -12.79 -29.14
N LEU A 489 -3.53 -11.91 -28.32
CA LEU A 489 -3.58 -12.00 -26.86
C LEU A 489 -4.92 -11.48 -26.31
N ILE A 490 -5.50 -10.48 -26.98
CA ILE A 490 -6.79 -9.87 -26.64
C ILE A 490 -7.80 -10.03 -27.78
N ARG A 491 -9.09 -9.97 -27.44
CA ARG A 491 -10.18 -10.05 -28.43
C ARG A 491 -10.57 -8.65 -28.88
N PHE A 492 -11.15 -8.55 -30.08
CA PHE A 492 -11.69 -7.28 -30.61
C PHE A 492 -12.69 -6.62 -29.63
N ARG A 493 -13.53 -7.43 -28.97
CA ARG A 493 -14.47 -6.95 -27.93
C ARG A 493 -13.78 -6.20 -26.79
N THR A 494 -12.57 -6.61 -26.39
CA THR A 494 -11.80 -5.94 -25.33
C THR A 494 -11.30 -4.57 -25.78
N VAL A 495 -10.88 -4.44 -27.05
CA VAL A 495 -10.45 -3.18 -27.65
C VAL A 495 -11.62 -2.20 -27.70
N VAL A 496 -12.75 -2.62 -28.27
CA VAL A 496 -13.95 -1.79 -28.38
C VAL A 496 -14.49 -1.41 -27.01
N GLY A 497 -14.58 -2.36 -26.07
CA GLY A 497 -15.03 -2.08 -24.70
C GLY A 497 -14.14 -1.08 -23.97
N SER A 498 -12.82 -1.16 -24.17
CA SER A 498 -11.87 -0.21 -23.57
C SER A 498 -12.00 1.19 -24.19
N ALA A 499 -12.15 1.27 -25.51
CA ALA A 499 -12.36 2.54 -26.20
C ALA A 499 -13.67 3.21 -25.76
N LEU A 500 -14.77 2.45 -25.72
CA LEU A 500 -16.07 2.95 -25.25
C LEU A 500 -16.00 3.42 -23.80
N PHE A 501 -15.35 2.66 -22.91
CA PHE A 501 -15.17 3.05 -21.51
C PHE A 501 -14.44 4.39 -21.39
N VAL A 502 -13.32 4.56 -22.10
CA VAL A 502 -12.54 5.81 -22.05
C VAL A 502 -13.35 6.99 -22.58
N VAL A 503 -14.09 6.81 -23.68
CA VAL A 503 -14.95 7.87 -24.23
C VAL A 503 -16.05 8.27 -23.24
N VAL A 504 -16.77 7.29 -22.69
CA VAL A 504 -17.87 7.55 -21.73
C VAL A 504 -17.34 8.25 -20.48
N VAL A 505 -16.28 7.72 -19.86
CA VAL A 505 -15.71 8.31 -18.64
C VAL A 505 -15.17 9.70 -18.90
N THR A 506 -14.45 9.91 -20.01
CA THR A 506 -13.92 11.23 -20.36
C THR A 506 -15.06 12.24 -20.53
N LEU A 507 -16.13 11.88 -21.22
CA LEU A 507 -17.31 12.75 -21.41
C LEU A 507 -18.02 13.04 -20.09
N SER A 508 -18.21 12.02 -19.23
CA SER A 508 -18.87 12.18 -17.93
C SER A 508 -18.12 13.13 -17.00
N PHE A 509 -16.79 13.04 -16.97
CA PHE A 509 -15.98 13.89 -16.11
C PHE A 509 -15.60 15.23 -16.75
N TRP A 510 -15.71 15.39 -18.07
CA TRP A 510 -15.29 16.59 -18.81
C TRP A 510 -15.82 17.90 -18.21
N ASN A 511 -17.11 17.92 -17.87
CA ASN A 511 -17.77 19.08 -17.29
C ASN A 511 -17.32 19.38 -15.85
N GLY A 512 -16.89 18.37 -15.10
CA GLY A 512 -16.35 18.54 -13.74
C GLY A 512 -15.06 19.36 -13.70
N TRP A 513 -14.31 19.41 -14.82
CA TRP A 513 -13.06 20.17 -14.91
C TRP A 513 -13.23 21.56 -15.54
N TYR A 514 -14.46 22.07 -15.67
CA TYR A 514 -14.74 23.31 -16.41
C TYR A 514 -14.01 24.54 -15.86
N SER A 515 -13.59 24.54 -14.60
CA SER A 515 -12.79 25.59 -13.98
C SER A 515 -11.30 25.54 -14.32
N HIS A 516 -10.78 24.40 -14.82
CA HIS A 516 -9.35 24.18 -15.01
C HIS A 516 -8.86 24.50 -16.43
N PRO A 517 -7.57 24.79 -16.64
CA PRO A 517 -7.01 25.01 -17.98
C PRO A 517 -7.16 23.80 -18.91
N GLN A 518 -7.39 24.03 -20.21
CA GLN A 518 -7.66 22.94 -21.18
C GLN A 518 -6.60 21.84 -21.21
N HIS A 519 -5.31 22.19 -21.15
CA HIS A 519 -4.20 21.23 -21.16
C HIS A 519 -4.22 20.31 -19.94
N PHE A 520 -4.61 20.83 -18.77
CA PHE A 520 -4.78 20.04 -17.55
C PHE A 520 -5.96 19.08 -17.69
N ARG A 521 -7.09 19.53 -18.27
CA ARG A 521 -8.25 18.64 -18.52
C ARG A 521 -7.89 17.48 -19.44
N VAL A 522 -7.15 17.76 -20.51
CA VAL A 522 -6.72 16.74 -21.48
C VAL A 522 -5.77 15.75 -20.81
N PHE A 523 -4.83 16.24 -20.00
CA PHE A 523 -3.93 15.37 -19.23
C PHE A 523 -4.71 14.48 -18.25
N CYS A 524 -5.59 15.05 -17.41
CA CYS A 524 -6.44 14.28 -16.49
C CYS A 524 -7.31 13.25 -17.23
N SER A 525 -7.88 13.62 -18.37
CA SER A 525 -8.65 12.70 -19.22
C SER A 525 -7.78 11.55 -19.75
N SER A 526 -6.52 11.83 -20.12
CA SER A 526 -5.58 10.81 -20.57
C SER A 526 -5.26 9.78 -19.49
N LEU A 527 -5.30 10.15 -18.20
CA LEU A 527 -5.05 9.22 -17.10
C LEU A 527 -6.11 8.11 -17.01
N PHE A 528 -7.33 8.31 -17.53
CA PHE A 528 -8.33 7.24 -17.61
C PHE A 528 -7.87 6.07 -18.50
N LEU A 529 -6.95 6.30 -19.44
CA LEU A 529 -6.33 5.21 -20.21
C LEU A 529 -5.57 4.24 -19.32
N LEU A 530 -4.99 4.70 -18.20
CA LEU A 530 -4.28 3.85 -17.26
C LEU A 530 -5.21 2.84 -16.56
N LEU A 531 -6.53 3.09 -16.54
CA LEU A 531 -7.50 2.12 -16.00
C LEU A 531 -7.74 0.95 -16.95
N VAL A 532 -7.65 1.18 -18.26
CA VAL A 532 -7.88 0.13 -19.27
C VAL A 532 -6.60 -0.49 -19.82
N LEU A 533 -5.48 0.21 -19.72
CA LEU A 533 -4.17 -0.23 -20.18
C LEU A 533 -3.79 -1.64 -19.68
N PRO A 534 -4.03 -2.03 -18.41
CA PRO A 534 -3.74 -3.37 -17.91
C PRO A 534 -4.39 -4.50 -18.71
N PHE A 535 -5.53 -4.28 -19.37
CA PHE A 535 -6.17 -5.30 -20.19
C PHE A 535 -5.34 -5.70 -21.42
N ALA A 536 -4.46 -4.81 -21.92
CA ALA A 536 -3.53 -5.09 -23.00
C ALA A 536 -2.12 -5.43 -22.48
N THR A 537 -1.63 -4.69 -21.47
CA THR A 537 -0.25 -4.81 -20.99
C THR A 537 -0.02 -6.04 -20.13
N ILE A 538 -1.01 -6.54 -19.37
CA ILE A 538 -0.87 -7.80 -18.61
C ILE A 538 -0.68 -9.00 -19.55
N PRO A 539 -1.54 -9.24 -20.57
CA PRO A 539 -1.31 -10.32 -21.52
C PRO A 539 0.03 -10.22 -22.26
N LEU A 540 0.44 -9.00 -22.64
CA LEU A 540 1.74 -8.76 -23.27
C LEU A 540 2.91 -9.11 -22.34
N ALA A 541 2.85 -8.68 -21.07
CA ALA A 541 3.88 -8.96 -20.08
C ALA A 541 4.00 -10.47 -19.80
N VAL A 542 2.87 -11.16 -19.64
CA VAL A 542 2.83 -12.61 -19.41
C VAL A 542 3.39 -13.37 -20.62
N SER A 543 2.96 -13.02 -21.83
CA SER A 543 3.47 -13.65 -23.06
C SER A 543 4.97 -13.42 -23.22
N TRP A 544 5.46 -12.19 -22.98
CA TRP A 544 6.89 -11.89 -23.03
C TRP A 544 7.68 -12.73 -22.02
N ASN A 545 7.25 -12.78 -20.76
CA ASN A 545 7.99 -13.51 -19.72
C ASN A 545 7.92 -15.03 -19.88
N ARG A 546 6.85 -15.55 -20.51
CA ARG A 546 6.66 -17.00 -20.71
C ARG A 546 7.53 -17.58 -21.83
N HIS A 547 7.79 -16.82 -22.89
CA HIS A 547 8.60 -17.25 -24.04
C HIS A 547 10.07 -16.80 -23.94
N ARG A 548 10.52 -16.51 -22.73
CA ARG A 548 11.92 -16.28 -22.41
C ARG A 548 12.54 -17.59 -21.94
#